data_AF-E6S5X7-F1
#
_entry.id   AF-E6S5X7-F1
#
_cell.length_a   1.000
_cell.length_b   1.000
_cell.length_c   1.000
_cell.angle_alpha   90.00
_cell.angle_beta   90.00
_cell.angle_gamma   90.00
#
_symmetry.space_group_name_H-M   'P 1'
#
loop_
_entity.id
_entity.type
_entity.pdbx_description
1 polymer ?
#
loop_
_entity_poly.entity_id
_entity_poly.type
_entity_poly.pdbx_seq_one_letter_code
_entity_poly.pdbx_strand_id
1 'polypeptide(L)'
;MSNLLRTGAEFEKKLKERAESTEKMLNDEFSRLGESVSEAVTSNETKIKGAIAQFTASTEESLKKHREGVKEAMMQHRKDMLKLAGSSGMRLLGIVFLLFTASGGTLWYLGGRIQTNLEEIRVQEETLRKLNAKTWGVEFVQGGGRKFLVIPQGMSAEVTHYQGKDWIQLTE
;
A
#
# COMPACT_ATOMS: atom_id res chain seq x y z
N MET A 1 34.81 25.06 -112.71
CA MET A 1 33.77 24.31 -111.96
C MET A 1 34.28 23.05 -111.24
N SER A 2 35.34 22.37 -111.72
CA SER A 2 35.88 21.12 -111.14
C SER A 2 36.42 21.24 -109.69
N ASN A 3 37.15 22.31 -109.34
CA ASN A 3 37.71 22.45 -107.97
C ASN A 3 36.65 22.65 -106.88
N LEU A 4 35.56 23.36 -107.17
CA LEU A 4 34.50 23.65 -106.19
C LEU A 4 33.71 22.40 -105.80
N LEU A 5 33.40 21.54 -106.79
CA LEU A 5 32.71 20.27 -106.56
C LEU A 5 33.57 19.28 -105.76
N ARG A 6 34.88 19.26 -106.03
CA ARG A 6 35.84 18.45 -105.26
C ARG A 6 35.92 18.89 -103.79
N THR A 7 35.97 20.21 -103.54
CA THR A 7 35.99 20.75 -102.17
C THR A 7 34.67 20.47 -101.43
N GLY A 8 33.52 20.52 -102.12
CA GLY A 8 32.22 20.14 -101.55
C GLY A 8 32.17 18.66 -101.10
N ALA A 9 32.67 17.75 -101.94
CA ALA A 9 32.73 16.32 -101.63
C ALA A 9 33.70 16.01 -100.46
N GLU A 10 34.86 16.67 -100.40
CA GLU A 10 35.79 16.54 -99.27
C GLU A 10 35.18 17.07 -97.96
N PHE A 11 34.39 18.14 -98.04
CA PHE A 11 33.72 18.70 -96.87
C PHE A 11 32.60 17.79 -96.36
N GLU A 12 31.76 17.24 -97.24
CA GLU A 12 30.75 16.25 -96.87
C GLU A 12 31.37 15.01 -96.20
N LYS A 13 32.49 14.51 -96.75
CA LYS A 13 33.22 13.38 -96.17
C LYS A 13 33.70 13.69 -94.75
N LYS A 14 34.32 14.85 -94.54
CA LYS A 14 34.76 15.28 -93.20
C LYS A 14 33.60 15.46 -92.23
N LEU A 15 32.44 15.91 -92.69
CA LEU A 15 31.25 16.03 -91.86
C LEU A 15 30.72 14.65 -91.42
N LYS A 16 30.67 13.67 -92.32
CA LYS A 16 30.31 12.28 -91.98
C LYS A 16 31.30 11.66 -91.01
N GLU A 17 32.59 11.76 -91.28
CA GLU A 17 33.65 11.25 -90.39
C GLU A 17 33.55 11.91 -88.99
N ARG A 18 33.27 13.21 -88.93
CA ARG A 18 33.08 13.92 -87.65
C ARG A 18 31.79 13.50 -86.94
N ALA A 19 30.70 13.29 -87.66
CA ALA A 19 29.45 12.82 -87.10
C ALA A 19 29.60 11.42 -86.51
N GLU A 20 30.17 10.47 -87.26
CA GLU A 20 30.44 9.10 -86.82
C GLU A 20 31.40 9.08 -85.62
N SER A 21 32.45 9.90 -85.63
CA SER A 21 33.36 10.02 -84.49
C SER A 21 32.68 10.59 -83.24
N THR A 22 31.76 11.53 -83.40
CA THR A 22 31.03 12.15 -82.28
C THR A 22 30.01 11.16 -81.71
N GLU A 23 29.30 10.44 -82.57
CA GLU A 23 28.35 9.39 -82.18
C GLU A 23 29.05 8.27 -81.40
N LYS A 24 30.20 7.80 -81.91
CA LYS A 24 31.00 6.79 -81.20
C LYS A 24 31.47 7.29 -79.84
N MET A 25 32.01 8.50 -79.76
CA MET A 25 32.45 9.10 -78.50
C MET A 25 31.29 9.23 -77.50
N LEU A 26 30.10 9.66 -77.95
CA LEU A 26 28.92 9.75 -77.10
C LEU A 26 28.48 8.38 -76.59
N ASN A 27 28.44 7.36 -77.46
CA ASN A 27 28.05 6.02 -77.07
C ASN A 27 29.01 5.40 -76.04
N ASP A 28 30.32 5.64 -76.20
CA ASP A 28 31.34 5.22 -75.25
C ASP A 28 31.15 5.92 -73.89
N GLU A 29 30.90 7.23 -73.87
CA GLU A 29 30.63 7.99 -72.64
C GLU A 29 29.31 7.57 -71.96
N PHE A 30 28.23 7.35 -72.72
CA PHE A 30 26.98 6.83 -72.17
C PHE A 30 27.14 5.43 -71.57
N SER A 31 27.95 4.58 -72.20
CA SER A 31 28.23 3.24 -71.69
C SER A 31 29.01 3.30 -70.37
N ARG A 32 30.06 4.14 -70.31
CA ARG A 32 30.84 4.37 -69.07
C ARG A 32 30.00 4.98 -67.96
N LEU A 33 29.13 5.92 -68.30
CA LEU A 33 28.20 6.52 -67.34
C LEU A 33 27.22 5.47 -66.80
N GLY A 34 26.69 4.61 -67.67
CA GLY A 34 25.79 3.51 -67.27
C GLY A 34 26.46 2.54 -66.29
N GLU A 35 27.70 2.13 -66.56
CA GLU A 35 28.49 1.30 -65.65
C GLU A 35 28.74 2.00 -64.31
N SER A 36 29.20 3.25 -64.33
CA SER A 36 29.47 4.02 -63.11
C SER A 36 28.23 4.21 -62.23
N VAL A 37 27.06 4.48 -62.84
CA VAL A 37 25.79 4.58 -62.12
C VAL A 37 25.38 3.23 -61.52
N SER A 38 25.52 2.14 -62.28
CA SER A 38 25.21 0.79 -61.80
C SER A 38 26.08 0.40 -60.59
N GLU A 39 27.37 0.69 -60.65
CA GLU A 39 28.31 0.47 -59.54
C GLU A 39 27.94 1.31 -58.32
N ALA A 40 27.63 2.60 -58.50
CA ALA A 40 27.23 3.49 -57.43
C ALA A 40 25.92 3.03 -56.76
N VAL A 41 24.93 2.61 -57.54
CA VAL A 41 23.65 2.07 -57.04
C VAL A 41 23.88 0.79 -56.25
N THR A 42 24.66 -0.16 -56.79
CA THR A 42 24.96 -1.43 -56.12
C THR A 42 25.74 -1.21 -54.82
N SER A 43 26.70 -0.28 -54.83
CA SER A 43 27.46 0.11 -53.64
C SER A 43 26.55 0.72 -52.57
N ASN A 44 25.65 1.63 -52.96
CA ASN A 44 24.71 2.27 -52.05
C ASN A 44 23.70 1.27 -51.49
N GLU A 45 23.14 0.39 -52.32
CA GLU A 45 22.24 -0.68 -51.87
C GLU A 45 22.90 -1.54 -50.79
N THR A 46 24.15 -1.95 -51.02
CA THR A 46 24.92 -2.74 -50.07
C THR A 46 25.14 -1.99 -48.75
N LYS A 47 25.53 -0.72 -48.81
CA LYS A 47 25.71 0.14 -47.62
C LYS A 47 24.42 0.30 -46.83
N ILE A 48 23.30 0.53 -47.51
CA ILE A 48 21.98 0.69 -46.89
C ILE A 48 21.57 -0.62 -46.20
N LYS A 49 21.72 -1.77 -46.86
CA LYS A 49 21.44 -3.09 -46.24
C LYS A 49 22.30 -3.32 -44.99
N GLY A 50 23.59 -3.00 -45.06
CA GLY A 50 24.49 -3.10 -43.91
C GLY A 50 24.06 -2.21 -42.73
N ALA A 51 23.71 -0.95 -43.01
CA ALA A 51 23.23 -0.02 -41.99
C ALA A 51 21.91 -0.48 -41.35
N ILE A 52 20.97 -1.00 -42.14
CA ILE A 52 19.70 -1.55 -41.64
C ILE A 52 19.96 -2.77 -40.74
N ALA A 53 20.84 -3.68 -41.16
CA ALA A 53 21.17 -4.87 -40.37
C ALA A 53 21.82 -4.49 -39.03
N GLN A 54 22.76 -3.56 -39.05
CA GLN A 54 23.41 -3.04 -37.84
C GLN A 54 22.42 -2.35 -36.91
N PHE A 55 21.54 -1.50 -37.45
CA PHE A 55 20.52 -0.80 -36.67
C PHE A 55 19.51 -1.78 -36.05
N THR A 56 19.11 -2.80 -36.80
CA THR A 56 18.20 -3.86 -36.32
C THR A 56 18.84 -4.63 -35.16
N ALA A 57 20.09 -5.06 -35.31
CA ALA A 57 20.82 -5.77 -34.25
C ALA A 57 20.98 -4.90 -32.98
N SER A 58 21.35 -3.63 -33.15
CA SER A 58 21.49 -2.68 -32.03
C SER A 58 20.16 -2.43 -31.32
N THR A 59 19.06 -2.36 -32.07
CA THR A 59 17.71 -2.18 -31.51
C THR A 59 17.28 -3.42 -30.71
N GLU A 60 17.54 -4.61 -31.23
CA GLU A 60 17.23 -5.87 -30.53
C GLU A 60 18.01 -5.99 -29.21
N GLU A 61 19.31 -5.66 -29.22
CA GLU A 61 20.14 -5.64 -28.03
C GLU A 61 19.63 -4.62 -26.99
N SER A 62 19.32 -3.40 -27.42
CA SER A 62 18.77 -2.36 -26.56
C SER A 62 17.43 -2.78 -25.93
N LEU A 63 16.54 -3.39 -26.72
CA LEU A 63 15.26 -3.91 -26.24
C LEU A 63 15.46 -5.04 -25.23
N LYS A 64 16.40 -5.94 -25.46
CA LYS A 64 16.73 -7.02 -24.51
C LYS A 64 17.24 -6.45 -23.19
N LYS A 65 18.19 -5.52 -23.23
CA LYS A 65 18.72 -4.85 -22.04
C LYS A 65 17.64 -4.08 -21.30
N HIS A 66 16.78 -3.36 -22.02
CA HIS A 66 15.66 -2.65 -21.42
C HIS A 66 14.68 -3.61 -20.74
N ARG A 67 14.35 -4.74 -21.37
CA ARG A 67 13.46 -5.77 -20.80
C ARG A 67 14.05 -6.38 -19.53
N GLU A 68 15.35 -6.68 -19.53
CA GLU A 68 16.06 -7.19 -18.35
C GLU A 68 16.07 -6.17 -17.22
N GLY A 69 16.40 -4.90 -17.52
CA GLY A 69 16.37 -3.81 -16.54
C GLY A 69 14.98 -3.57 -15.94
N VAL A 70 13.91 -3.63 -16.75
CA VAL A 70 12.52 -3.53 -16.24
C VAL A 70 12.18 -4.71 -15.36
N LYS A 71 12.58 -5.93 -15.73
CA LYS A 71 12.35 -7.13 -14.92
C LYS A 71 13.05 -7.03 -13.56
N GLU A 72 14.31 -6.59 -13.54
CA GLU A 72 15.08 -6.38 -12.31
C GLU A 72 14.45 -5.30 -11.42
N ALA A 73 14.12 -4.14 -11.99
CA ALA A 73 13.45 -3.05 -11.27
C ALA A 73 12.11 -3.51 -10.69
N MET A 74 11.31 -4.28 -11.45
CA MET A 74 10.03 -4.81 -10.99
C MET A 74 10.19 -5.84 -9.86
N MET A 75 11.20 -6.72 -9.96
CA MET A 75 11.51 -7.69 -8.89
C MET A 75 11.97 -6.98 -7.61
N GLN A 76 12.81 -5.96 -7.73
CA GLN A 76 13.27 -5.16 -6.60
C GLN A 76 12.10 -4.39 -5.97
N HIS A 77 11.31 -3.68 -6.79
CA HIS A 77 10.12 -2.97 -6.34
C HIS A 77 9.14 -3.90 -5.62
N ARG A 78 8.87 -5.09 -6.16
CA ARG A 78 8.02 -6.11 -5.52
C ARG A 78 8.59 -6.54 -4.16
N LYS A 79 9.90 -6.77 -4.07
CA LYS A 79 10.57 -7.18 -2.82
C LYS A 79 10.47 -6.09 -1.75
N ASP A 80 10.68 -4.84 -2.13
CA ASP A 80 10.63 -3.71 -1.21
C ASP A 80 9.20 -3.44 -0.72
N MET A 81 8.20 -3.53 -1.61
CA MET A 81 6.79 -3.47 -1.20
C MET A 81 6.40 -4.60 -0.24
N LEU A 82 6.85 -5.83 -0.50
CA LEU A 82 6.59 -6.97 0.40
C LEU A 82 7.22 -6.78 1.78
N LYS A 83 8.47 -6.30 1.83
CA LYS A 83 9.14 -5.96 3.10
C LYS A 83 8.42 -4.84 3.84
N LEU A 84 7.97 -3.80 3.13
CA LEU A 84 7.27 -2.67 3.73
C LEU A 84 5.91 -3.10 4.29
N ALA A 85 5.13 -3.86 3.53
CA ALA A 85 3.85 -4.40 3.96
C ALA A 85 4.01 -5.35 5.16
N GLY A 86 4.98 -6.27 5.11
CA GLY A 86 5.27 -7.20 6.20
C GLY A 86 5.72 -6.48 7.49
N SER A 87 6.68 -5.56 7.39
CA SER A 87 7.19 -4.83 8.56
C SER A 87 6.17 -3.86 9.16
N SER A 88 5.40 -3.15 8.33
CA SER A 88 4.35 -2.23 8.80
C SER A 88 3.19 -2.99 9.43
N GLY A 89 2.75 -4.09 8.82
CA GLY A 89 1.72 -4.97 9.39
C GLY A 89 2.16 -5.57 10.73
N MET A 90 3.40 -6.04 10.83
CA MET A 90 3.95 -6.59 12.07
C MET A 90 3.99 -5.55 13.21
N ARG A 91 4.33 -4.30 12.90
CA ARG A 91 4.32 -3.20 13.88
C ARG A 91 2.91 -2.92 14.41
N LEU A 92 1.92 -2.86 13.52
CA LEU A 92 0.51 -2.68 13.92
C LEU A 92 0.02 -3.81 14.81
N LEU A 93 0.32 -5.07 14.44
CA LEU A 93 -0.02 -6.23 15.27
C LEU A 93 0.63 -6.15 16.66
N GLY A 94 1.90 -5.74 16.72
CA GLY A 94 2.61 -5.55 17.99
C GLY A 94 1.96 -4.48 18.88
N ILE A 95 1.57 -3.33 18.30
CA ILE A 95 0.88 -2.26 19.04
C ILE A 95 -0.47 -2.73 19.58
N VAL A 96 -1.29 -3.39 18.74
CA VAL A 96 -2.60 -3.91 19.16
C VAL A 96 -2.44 -4.93 20.28
N PHE A 97 -1.47 -5.85 20.15
CA PHE A 97 -1.19 -6.84 21.19
C PHE A 97 -0.74 -6.21 22.51
N LEU A 98 0.13 -5.20 22.46
CA LEU A 98 0.55 -4.45 23.65
C LEU A 98 -0.63 -3.75 24.33
N LEU A 99 -1.51 -3.10 23.55
CA LEU A 99 -2.71 -2.45 24.11
C LEU A 99 -3.64 -3.47 24.78
N PHE A 100 -3.82 -4.64 24.16
CA PHE A 100 -4.68 -5.69 24.70
C PHE A 100 -4.12 -6.30 25.98
N THR A 101 -2.81 -6.55 26.04
CA THR A 101 -2.16 -7.10 27.24
C THR A 101 -2.14 -6.09 28.39
N ALA A 102 -1.81 -4.83 28.12
CA ALA A 102 -1.84 -3.77 29.12
C ALA A 102 -3.25 -3.52 29.69
N SER A 103 -4.27 -3.49 28.83
CA SER A 103 -5.66 -3.21 29.25
C SER A 103 -6.34 -4.44 29.85
N GLY A 104 -6.10 -5.63 29.28
CA GLY A 104 -6.78 -6.86 29.66
C GLY A 104 -6.51 -7.29 31.10
N GLY A 105 -5.26 -7.17 31.57
CA GLY A 105 -4.92 -7.49 32.96
C GLY A 105 -5.63 -6.59 33.97
N THR A 106 -5.74 -5.30 33.67
CA THR A 106 -6.43 -4.33 34.54
C THR A 106 -7.94 -4.60 34.58
N LEU A 107 -8.57 -4.89 33.44
CA LEU A 107 -9.99 -5.23 33.36
C LEU A 107 -10.30 -6.53 34.11
N TRP A 108 -9.44 -7.54 33.98
CA TRP A 108 -9.59 -8.80 34.72
C TRP A 108 -9.52 -8.58 36.23
N TYR A 109 -8.51 -7.81 36.68
CA TYR A 109 -8.33 -7.50 38.09
C TYR A 109 -9.52 -6.73 38.67
N LEU A 110 -9.96 -5.66 37.98
CA LEU A 110 -11.13 -4.87 38.38
C LEU A 110 -12.40 -5.74 38.40
N GLY A 111 -12.61 -6.58 37.38
CA GLY A 111 -13.74 -7.51 37.31
C GLY A 111 -13.78 -8.45 38.51
N GLY A 112 -12.63 -9.01 38.91
CA GLY A 112 -12.53 -9.85 40.10
C GLY A 112 -12.90 -9.10 41.39
N ARG A 113 -12.39 -7.88 41.57
CA ARG A 113 -12.72 -7.04 42.74
C ARG A 113 -14.20 -6.69 42.82
N ILE A 114 -14.84 -6.41 41.67
CA ILE A 114 -16.28 -6.13 41.61
C ILE A 114 -17.08 -7.36 42.02
N GLN A 115 -16.72 -8.55 41.53
CA GLN A 115 -17.40 -9.80 41.89
C GLN A 115 -17.29 -10.10 43.39
N THR A 116 -16.10 -9.95 43.98
CA THR A 116 -15.92 -10.10 45.43
C THR A 116 -16.78 -9.11 46.22
N ASN A 117 -16.76 -7.83 45.84
CA ASN A 117 -17.57 -6.82 46.51
C ASN A 117 -19.07 -7.11 46.40
N LEU A 118 -19.55 -7.64 45.26
CA LEU A 118 -20.95 -8.01 45.07
C LEU A 118 -21.37 -9.15 46.01
N GLU A 119 -20.54 -10.18 46.18
CA GLU A 119 -20.85 -11.26 47.12
C GLU A 119 -20.82 -10.77 48.57
N GLU A 120 -19.87 -9.89 48.93
CA GLU A 120 -19.83 -9.28 50.26
C GLU A 120 -21.09 -8.46 50.55
N ILE A 121 -21.56 -7.65 49.60
CA ILE A 121 -22.81 -6.89 49.72
C ILE A 121 -24.00 -7.85 49.90
N ARG A 122 -24.04 -8.95 49.16
CA ARG A 122 -25.10 -9.97 49.29
C ARG A 122 -25.15 -10.57 50.69
N VAL A 123 -24.00 -10.90 51.25
CA VAL A 123 -23.87 -11.44 52.62
C VAL A 123 -24.23 -10.39 53.67
N GLN A 124 -23.84 -9.13 53.47
CA GLN A 124 -24.22 -8.02 54.35
C GLN A 124 -25.73 -7.79 54.35
N GLU A 125 -26.36 -7.80 53.17
CA GLU A 125 -27.82 -7.66 53.06
C GLU A 125 -28.55 -8.78 53.81
N GLU A 126 -28.11 -10.04 53.65
CA GLU A 126 -28.70 -11.18 54.37
C GLU A 126 -28.51 -11.05 55.89
N THR A 127 -27.34 -10.59 56.33
CA THR A 127 -27.03 -10.40 57.75
C THR A 127 -27.89 -9.29 58.35
N LEU A 128 -28.04 -8.16 57.65
CA LEU A 128 -28.92 -7.07 58.04
C LEU A 128 -30.38 -7.53 58.13
N ARG A 129 -30.87 -8.31 57.16
CA ARG A 129 -32.23 -8.89 57.23
C ARG A 129 -32.42 -9.78 58.45
N LYS A 130 -31.45 -10.65 58.75
CA LYS A 130 -31.50 -11.52 59.94
C LYS A 130 -31.45 -10.72 61.24
N LEU A 131 -30.61 -9.69 61.31
CA LEU A 131 -30.49 -8.84 62.49
C LEU A 131 -31.78 -8.03 62.71
N ASN A 132 -32.30 -7.41 61.65
CA ASN A 132 -33.54 -6.65 61.68
C ASN A 132 -34.73 -7.51 62.15
N ALA A 133 -34.81 -8.76 61.68
CA ALA A 133 -35.82 -9.72 62.15
C ALA A 133 -35.65 -10.08 63.64
N LYS A 134 -34.42 -10.19 64.14
CA LYS A 134 -34.13 -10.47 65.56
C LYS A 134 -34.36 -9.27 66.49
N THR A 135 -34.24 -8.04 65.98
CA THR A 135 -34.45 -6.80 66.75
C THR A 135 -35.86 -6.23 66.59
N TRP A 136 -36.76 -6.93 65.90
CA TRP A 136 -38.11 -6.45 65.55
C TRP A 136 -38.11 -5.08 64.87
N GLY A 137 -37.05 -4.72 64.14
CA GLY A 137 -36.91 -3.41 63.50
C GLY A 137 -36.40 -2.28 64.39
N VAL A 138 -36.08 -2.53 65.66
CA VAL A 138 -35.49 -1.50 66.53
C VAL A 138 -34.04 -1.23 66.14
N GLU A 139 -33.71 0.05 65.91
CA GLU A 139 -32.38 0.52 65.54
C GLU A 139 -31.72 1.27 66.70
N PHE A 140 -30.40 1.13 66.84
CA PHE A 140 -29.61 1.95 67.74
C PHE A 140 -28.92 3.06 66.95
N VAL A 141 -29.22 4.32 67.29
CA VAL A 141 -28.65 5.50 66.62
C VAL A 141 -27.87 6.34 67.62
N GLN A 142 -26.65 6.74 67.25
CA GLN A 142 -25.81 7.62 68.05
C GLN A 142 -25.43 8.87 67.26
N GLY A 143 -25.76 10.06 67.79
CA GLY A 143 -25.51 11.33 67.12
C GLY A 143 -25.57 12.52 68.10
N GLY A 144 -24.71 13.51 67.89
CA GLY A 144 -24.70 14.74 68.70
C GLY A 144 -24.52 14.51 70.21
N GLY A 145 -23.69 13.53 70.60
CA GLY A 145 -23.43 13.17 72.00
C GLY A 145 -24.54 12.36 72.70
N ARG A 146 -25.63 12.04 71.99
CA ARG A 146 -26.78 11.28 72.52
C ARG A 146 -26.92 9.92 71.84
N LYS A 147 -27.57 9.00 72.53
CA LYS A 147 -27.85 7.63 72.09
C LYS A 147 -29.36 7.41 72.13
N PHE A 148 -29.91 6.84 71.06
CA PHE A 148 -31.33 6.62 70.87
C PHE A 148 -31.59 5.17 70.48
N LEU A 149 -32.70 4.61 70.96
CA LEU A 149 -33.32 3.43 70.37
C LEU A 149 -34.50 3.94 69.53
N VAL A 150 -34.45 3.67 68.23
CA VAL A 150 -35.48 4.09 67.27
C VAL A 150 -36.40 2.90 67.05
N ILE A 151 -37.67 3.11 67.31
CA ILE A 151 -38.71 2.09 67.21
C ILE A 151 -39.36 2.22 65.82
N PRO A 152 -39.71 1.10 65.16
CA PRO A 152 -40.39 1.14 63.87
C PRO A 152 -41.67 1.97 63.89
N GLN A 153 -41.98 2.57 62.75
CA GLN A 153 -43.24 3.29 62.57
C GLN A 153 -44.42 2.34 62.79
N GLY A 154 -45.37 2.77 63.62
CA GLY A 154 -46.56 1.98 63.98
C GLY A 154 -46.43 1.25 65.31
N MET A 155 -45.22 1.03 65.83
CA MET A 155 -45.01 0.43 67.14
C MET A 155 -44.93 1.50 68.24
N SER A 156 -45.38 1.14 69.44
CA SER A 156 -45.25 1.91 70.66
C SER A 156 -44.27 1.24 71.63
N ALA A 157 -43.57 2.04 72.43
CA ALA A 157 -42.67 1.54 73.46
C ALA A 157 -43.06 2.02 74.85
N GLU A 158 -43.09 1.09 75.79
CA GLU A 158 -43.31 1.36 77.21
C GLU A 158 -42.10 0.91 78.03
N VAL A 159 -41.64 1.75 78.96
CA VAL A 159 -40.52 1.41 79.86
C VAL A 159 -41.08 0.77 81.12
N THR A 160 -40.69 -0.48 81.38
CA THR A 160 -41.06 -1.23 82.57
C THR A 160 -39.82 -1.55 83.41
N HIS A 161 -39.91 -1.40 84.73
CA HIS A 161 -38.78 -1.70 85.60
C HIS A 161 -38.83 -3.16 86.06
N TYR A 162 -37.85 -3.98 85.65
CA TYR A 162 -37.82 -5.40 85.97
C TYR A 162 -36.40 -5.87 86.31
N GLN A 163 -36.27 -6.51 87.48
CA GLN A 163 -34.99 -7.01 88.02
C GLN A 163 -33.86 -5.96 88.05
N GLY A 164 -34.17 -4.73 88.48
CA GLY A 164 -33.18 -3.66 88.61
C GLY A 164 -32.70 -3.07 87.28
N LYS A 165 -33.40 -3.35 86.18
CA LYS A 165 -33.13 -2.81 84.84
C LYS A 165 -34.40 -2.25 84.24
N ASP A 166 -34.24 -1.28 83.36
CA ASP A 166 -35.33 -0.75 82.55
C ASP A 166 -35.47 -1.60 81.28
N TRP A 167 -36.62 -2.24 81.14
CA TRP A 167 -37.01 -3.05 79.99
C TRP A 167 -37.91 -2.20 79.10
N ILE A 168 -37.75 -2.33 77.79
CA ILE A 168 -38.61 -1.65 76.82
C ILE A 168 -39.54 -2.69 76.21
N GLN A 169 -40.83 -2.58 76.51
CA GLN A 169 -41.86 -3.40 75.90
C GLN A 169 -42.31 -2.74 74.59
N LEU A 170 -42.19 -3.46 73.48
CA LEU A 170 -42.69 -3.04 72.18
C LEU A 170 -44.10 -3.60 72.00
N THR A 171 -45.04 -2.75 71.58
CA THR A 171 -46.41 -3.12 71.25
C THR A 171 -46.73 -2.62 69.85
N GLU A 172 -47.35 -3.46 69.02
CA GLU A 172 -47.86 -3.08 67.69
C GLU A 172 -49.10 -2.18 67.77
#